data_AF-A0A2W0EN60-F1
#
_entry.id   AF-A0A2W0EN60-F1
#
_cell.length_a   1.000
_cell.length_b   1.000
_cell.length_c   1.000
_cell.angle_alpha   90.00
_cell.angle_beta   90.00
_cell.angle_gamma   90.00
#
_symmetry.space_group_name_H-M   'P 1'
#
loop_
_entity.id
_entity.type
_entity.pdbx_description
1 polymer ?
#
loop_
_entity_poly.entity_id
_entity_poly.type
_entity_poly.pdbx_seq_one_letter_code
_entity_poly.pdbx_strand_id
1 'polypeptide(L)' 'VGSYENVVARIREYNAIGIDLFFLAGYPHLEEAYRLGEHILPHFRTERVQLSRPSEAPLELRSANGPAGA' A
#
# COMPACT_ATOMS: atom_id res chain seq x y z
N VAL A 1 -0.88 -17.01 -11.61
CA VAL A 1 -1.63 -15.75 -11.40
C VAL A 1 -3.09 -16.04 -11.72
N GLY A 2 -4.04 -15.55 -10.89
CA GLY A 2 -5.50 -15.80 -11.02
C GLY A 2 -6.25 -14.64 -11.70
N SER A 3 -7.58 -14.62 -11.55
CA SER A 3 -8.44 -13.52 -12.06
C SER A 3 -8.40 -12.27 -11.17
N TYR A 4 -8.87 -11.12 -11.66
CA TYR A 4 -9.00 -9.90 -10.85
C TYR A 4 -9.96 -10.12 -9.68
N GLU A 5 -11.00 -10.91 -9.87
CA GLU A 5 -11.95 -11.31 -8.84
C GLU A 5 -11.26 -12.13 -7.74
N ASN A 6 -10.33 -13.02 -8.10
CA ASN A 6 -9.52 -13.73 -7.10
C ASN A 6 -8.66 -12.76 -6.28
N VAL A 7 -8.09 -11.72 -6.90
CA VAL A 7 -7.28 -10.72 -6.19
C VAL A 7 -8.16 -9.90 -5.24
N VAL A 8 -9.34 -9.45 -5.68
CA VAL A 8 -10.31 -8.74 -4.83
C VAL A 8 -10.72 -9.59 -3.63
N ALA A 9 -11.01 -10.88 -3.84
CA ALA A 9 -11.33 -11.81 -2.77
C ALA A 9 -10.18 -11.92 -1.75
N ARG A 10 -8.93 -12.02 -2.22
CA ARG A 10 -7.75 -12.10 -1.33
C ARG A 10 -7.54 -10.81 -0.54
N ILE A 11 -7.71 -9.64 -1.16
CA ILE A 11 -7.64 -8.36 -0.44
C ILE A 11 -8.68 -8.32 0.67
N ARG A 12 -9.92 -8.76 0.41
CA ARG A 12 -10.97 -8.82 1.43
C ARG A 12 -10.67 -9.81 2.56
N GLU A 13 -10.15 -10.98 2.24
CA GLU A 13 -9.74 -11.96 3.26
C GLU A 13 -8.65 -11.40 4.18
N TYR A 14 -7.66 -10.72 3.61
CA TYR A 14 -6.61 -10.06 4.39
C TYR A 14 -7.13 -8.87 5.21
N ASN A 15 -8.06 -8.10 4.64
CA ASN A 15 -8.69 -7.01 5.35
C ASN A 15 -9.53 -7.49 6.55
N ALA A 16 -10.23 -8.61 6.40
CA ALA A 16 -11.03 -9.24 7.46
C ALA A 16 -10.19 -9.69 8.67
N ILE A 17 -8.89 -9.92 8.49
CA ILE A 17 -7.96 -10.26 9.58
C ILE A 17 -7.11 -9.07 10.06
N GLY A 18 -7.44 -7.84 9.62
CA GLY A 18 -6.85 -6.60 10.11
C GLY A 18 -5.70 -6.02 9.29
N ILE A 19 -5.45 -6.51 8.06
CA ILE A 19 -4.48 -5.86 7.15
C ILE A 19 -5.18 -4.72 6.40
N ASP A 20 -4.69 -3.50 6.60
CA ASP A 20 -5.29 -2.26 6.07
C ASP A 20 -4.49 -1.63 4.92
N LEU A 21 -3.18 -1.90 4.85
CA LEU A 21 -2.29 -1.37 3.83
C LEU A 21 -1.73 -2.47 2.91
N PHE A 22 -1.91 -2.28 1.60
CA PHE A 22 -1.45 -3.21 0.57
C PHE A 22 -0.50 -2.53 -0.40
N PHE A 23 0.68 -3.09 -0.58
CA PHE A 23 1.61 -2.72 -1.66
C PHE A 23 1.38 -3.65 -2.85
N LEU A 24 0.70 -3.14 -3.88
CA LEU A 24 0.44 -3.90 -5.11
C LEU A 24 1.53 -3.60 -6.14
N ALA A 25 2.14 -4.65 -6.69
CA ALA A 25 3.13 -4.56 -7.75
C ALA A 25 2.86 -5.63 -8.81
N GLY A 26 3.08 -5.29 -10.07
CA GLY A 26 2.98 -6.19 -11.21
C GLY A 26 4.00 -5.80 -12.28
N TYR A 27 4.30 -6.70 -13.22
CA TYR A 27 5.21 -6.46 -14.33
C TYR A 27 4.50 -6.70 -15.67
N PRO A 28 4.64 -5.78 -16.65
CA PRO A 28 5.32 -4.50 -16.56
C PRO A 28 4.56 -3.48 -15.69
N HIS A 29 5.30 -2.65 -14.96
CA HIS A 29 4.76 -1.85 -13.84
C HIS A 29 3.66 -0.88 -14.24
N LEU A 30 3.82 -0.20 -15.38
CA LEU A 30 2.88 0.83 -15.80
C LEU A 30 1.53 0.22 -16.21
N GLU A 31 1.58 -0.79 -17.06
CA GLU A 31 0.42 -1.48 -17.59
C GLU A 31 -0.36 -2.18 -16.48
N GLU A 32 0.34 -2.78 -15.51
CA GLU A 32 -0.32 -3.38 -14.35
C GLU A 32 -0.95 -2.31 -13.44
N ALA A 33 -0.33 -1.14 -13.28
CA ALA A 33 -0.98 -0.04 -12.54
C ALA A 33 -2.31 0.38 -13.20
N TYR A 34 -2.37 0.45 -14.53
CA TYR A 34 -3.62 0.70 -15.26
C TYR A 34 -4.63 -0.43 -15.07
N ARG A 35 -4.22 -1.69 -15.26
CA ARG A 35 -5.11 -2.85 -15.09
C ARG A 35 -5.70 -2.93 -13.68
N LEU A 36 -4.89 -2.70 -12.64
CA LEU A 36 -5.37 -2.62 -11.25
C LEU A 36 -6.37 -1.46 -11.07
N GLY A 37 -6.09 -0.31 -11.67
CA GLY A 37 -6.96 0.86 -11.63
C GLY A 37 -8.32 0.62 -12.30
N GLU A 38 -8.35 -0.13 -13.39
CA GLU A 38 -9.54 -0.45 -14.17
C GLU A 38 -10.35 -1.60 -13.57
N HIS A 39 -9.69 -2.65 -13.06
CA HIS A 39 -10.35 -3.91 -12.72
C HIS A 39 -10.45 -4.18 -11.22
N ILE A 40 -9.62 -3.54 -10.37
CA ILE A 40 -9.61 -3.82 -8.92
C ILE A 40 -10.16 -2.64 -8.12
N LEU A 41 -9.64 -1.44 -8.34
CA LEU A 41 -10.04 -0.26 -7.56
C LEU A 41 -11.56 0.04 -7.57
N PRO A 42 -12.33 -0.20 -8.66
CA PRO A 42 -13.77 0.04 -8.64
C PRO A 42 -14.53 -0.74 -7.57
N HIS A 43 -14.06 -1.93 -7.19
CA HIS A 43 -14.71 -2.78 -6.18
C HIS A 43 -14.66 -2.20 -4.76
N PHE A 44 -13.76 -1.25 -4.49
CA PHE A 44 -13.54 -0.68 -3.16
C PHE A 44 -13.97 0.79 -3.04
N ARG A 45 -14.52 1.40 -4.10
CA ARG A 45 -14.83 2.85 -4.12
C ARG A 45 -15.80 3.27 -3.01
N THR A 46 -16.79 2.45 -2.70
CA THR A 46 -17.79 2.69 -1.64
C THR A 46 -17.33 2.27 -0.25
N GLU A 47 -16.21 1.54 -0.16
CA GLU A 47 -15.65 0.97 1.07
C GLU A 47 -14.45 1.80 1.59
N ARG A 48 -14.12 2.93 0.94
CA ARG A 48 -12.97 3.75 1.32
C ARG A 48 -13.20 4.41 2.67
N VAL A 49 -12.43 3.97 3.66
CA VAL A 49 -12.25 4.65 4.94
C VAL A 49 -11.03 5.55 4.86
N GLN A 50 -11.09 6.73 5.47
CA GLN A 50 -9.92 7.59 5.61
C GLN A 50 -8.88 6.85 6.45
N LEU A 51 -7.73 6.50 5.87
CA LEU A 51 -6.63 5.97 6.65
C LEU A 51 -6.13 7.07 7.58
N SER A 52 -6.14 6.80 8.89
CA SER A 52 -5.45 7.65 9.86
C SER A 52 -3.98 7.64 9.50
N ARG A 53 -3.45 8.77 8.99
CA ARG A 53 -2.00 8.91 8.89
C ARG A 53 -1.43 8.69 10.29
N PRO A 54 -0.49 7.76 10.48
CA PRO A 54 0.31 7.78 11.69
C PRO A 54 0.85 9.21 11.81
N SER A 55 0.71 9.81 12.98
CA SER A 55 1.37 11.09 13.28
C SER A 55 2.80 10.95 12.77
N GLU A 56 3.20 11.80 11.83
CA GLU A 56 4.61 11.98 11.50
C GLU A 56 5.26 12.56 12.76
N ALA A 57 5.58 11.70 13.73
CA ALA A 57 6.64 12.00 14.65
C ALA A 57 7.83 12.32 13.75
N PRO A 58 8.42 13.53 13.84
CA PRO A 58 9.51 13.91 12.98
C PRO A 58 10.52 12.77 12.97
N LEU A 59 10.81 12.24 11.79
CA LEU A 59 11.90 11.29 11.62
C LEU A 59 13.14 12.08 12.03
N GLU A 60 13.59 11.92 13.28
CA GLU A 60 14.87 12.45 13.71
C GLU A 60 15.92 11.71 12.90
N LEU A 61 16.26 12.31 11.77
CA LEU A 61 17.33 11.89 10.89
C LEU A 61 18.60 12.02 11.72
N ARG A 62 18.99 10.94 12.40
CA ARG A 62 20.21 10.88 13.21
C ARG A 62 21.35 11.35 12.32
N SER A 63 21.83 12.57 12.54
CA SER A 63 22.96 13.11 11.82
C SER A 63 24.14 12.19 12.08
N ALA A 64 24.62 11.51 11.03
CA ALA A 64 25.76 10.60 11.09
C ALA A 64 27.11 11.34 11.26
N ASN A 65 27.09 12.55 11.82
CA ASN A 65 28.30 13.33 12.10
C ASN A 65 28.59 13.24 13.60
N GLY A 66 29.27 12.15 13.98
CA GLY A 66 30.02 12.11 15.24
C GLY A 66 31.13 13.16 15.24
N PRO A 67 31.63 13.58 16.41
CA PRO A 67 32.62 14.65 16.49
C PRO A 67 33.90 14.21 15.76
N ALA A 68 34.25 14.96 14.72
CA ALA A 68 35.58 14.91 14.15
C ALA A 68 36.55 15.50 15.18
N GLY A 69 37.44 14.65 15.71
CA GLY A 69 38.72 15.02 16.32
C GLY A 69 38.71 16.08 17.43
N ALA A 70 38.89 15.62 18.66
CA ALA A 70 39.65 16.37 19.66
C ALA A 70 41.10 15.86 19.62
#